data_AF-A0A133NAS5-F1
#
_entry.id   AF-A0A133NAS5-F1
#
_cell.length_a   1.000
_cell.length_b   1.000
_cell.length_c   1.000
_cell.angle_alpha   90.00
_cell.angle_beta   90.00
_cell.angle_gamma   90.00
#
_symmetry.space_group_name_H-M   'P 1'
#
loop_
_entity.id
_entity.type
_entity.pdbx_description
1 polymer ?
#
loop_
_entity_poly.entity_id
_entity_poly.type
_entity_poly.pdbx_seq_one_letter_code
_entity_poly.pdbx_strand_id
1 'polypeptide(L)' 'MKRYQMNKIIISYRTVEERERIIKALSTGVKIKKISKPYRKGLYKRIYIDID' A
#
# COMPACT_ATOMS: atom_id res chain seq x y z
N MET A 1 -11.40 -2.26 25.53
CA MET A 1 -11.13 -1.65 24.21
C MET A 1 -10.78 -2.78 23.23
N LYS A 2 -11.64 -3.10 22.25
CA LYS A 2 -11.32 -4.12 21.23
C LYS A 2 -10.29 -3.53 20.25
N ARG A 3 -9.11 -4.13 20.17
CA ARG A 3 -8.12 -3.83 19.11
C ARG A 3 -8.57 -4.59 17.86
N TYR A 4 -9.10 -3.88 16.88
CA TYR A 4 -9.23 -4.41 15.53
C TYR A 4 -7.83 -4.52 14.94
N GLN A 5 -7.39 -5.74 14.63
CA GLN A 5 -6.11 -5.98 13.98
C GLN A 5 -6.23 -5.48 12.54
N MET A 6 -5.54 -4.37 12.23
CA MET A 6 -5.56 -3.77 10.90
C MET A 6 -4.26 -4.17 10.19
N ASN A 7 -4.36 -5.14 9.29
CA ASN A 7 -3.24 -5.59 8.47
C ASN A 7 -2.88 -4.49 7.46
N LYS A 8 -1.64 -4.02 7.50
CA LYS A 8 -1.16 -2.91 6.69
C LYS A 8 0.15 -3.25 5.99
N ILE A 9 0.21 -2.94 4.70
CA ILE A 9 1.44 -2.99 3.91
C ILE A 9 1.85 -1.55 3.57
N ILE A 10 3.13 -1.26 3.70
CA ILE A 10 3.71 0.02 3.24
C ILE A 10 4.59 -0.29 2.04
N ILE A 11 4.30 0.37 0.91
CA ILE A 11 5.18 0.29 -0.26
C ILE A 11 5.84 1.63 -0.52
N SER A 12 7.10 1.59 -0.96
CA SER A 12 7.84 2.76 -1.45
C SER A 12 8.07 2.58 -2.94
N TYR A 13 7.91 3.65 -3.72
CA TYR A 13 8.06 3.62 -5.18
C TYR A 13 8.60 4.95 -5.69
N ARG A 14 9.26 4.94 -6.85
CA ARG A 14 9.75 6.13 -7.54
C ARG A 14 8.81 6.57 -8.64
N THR A 15 8.27 5.61 -9.40
CA THR A 15 7.38 5.90 -10.54
C THR A 15 5.96 5.36 -10.34
N VAL A 16 5.03 5.84 -11.17
CA VAL A 16 3.62 5.43 -11.12
C VAL A 16 3.47 3.98 -11.59
N GLU A 17 4.28 3.56 -12.55
CA GLU A 17 4.29 2.22 -13.12
C GLU A 17 4.77 1.18 -12.09
N GLU A 18 5.83 1.51 -11.31
CA GLU A 18 6.28 0.67 -10.19
C GLU A 18 5.17 0.45 -9.17
N ARG A 19 4.48 1.54 -8.79
CA ARG A 19 3.34 1.49 -7.86
C ARG A 19 2.26 0.54 -8.37
N GLU A 20 1.90 0.64 -9.65
CA GLU A 20 0.82 -0.18 -10.24
C GLU A 20 1.19 -1.66 -10.35
N ARG A 21 2.45 -1.98 -10.70
CA ARG A 21 2.94 -3.36 -10.69
C ARG A 21 2.86 -3.99 -9.31
N ILE A 22 3.28 -3.26 -8.27
CA ILE A 22 3.24 -3.74 -6.88
C ILE A 22 1.78 -3.93 -6.43
N ILE A 23 0.89 -2.96 -6.68
CA ILE A 23 -0.53 -3.08 -6.33
C ILE A 23 -1.16 -4.28 -7.04
N LYS A 24 -0.86 -4.49 -8.32
CA LYS A 24 -1.36 -5.64 -9.08
C LYS A 24 -0.89 -6.96 -8.47
N ALA A 25 0.39 -7.08 -8.14
CA ALA A 25 0.94 -8.27 -7.50
C ALA A 25 0.37 -8.51 -6.10
N LEU A 26 0.04 -7.47 -5.33
CA LEU A 26 -0.64 -7.63 -4.05
C LEU A 26 -2.09 -8.09 -4.25
N SER A 27 -2.79 -7.53 -5.23
CA SER A 27 -4.21 -7.84 -5.47
C SER A 27 -4.48 -9.28 -5.91
N THR A 28 -3.46 -10.03 -6.35
CA THR A 28 -3.62 -11.45 -6.69
C THR A 28 -3.65 -12.35 -5.45
N GLY A 29 -3.01 -11.94 -4.36
CA GLY A 29 -2.87 -12.76 -3.15
C GLY A 29 -3.69 -12.26 -1.95
N VAL A 30 -4.03 -10.97 -1.92
CA VAL A 30 -4.73 -10.35 -0.79
C VAL A 30 -5.80 -9.37 -1.26
N LYS A 31 -6.90 -9.30 -0.52
CA LYS A 31 -7.95 -8.32 -0.77
C LYS A 31 -7.53 -6.96 -0.22
N ILE A 32 -7.37 -6.00 -1.13
CA ILE A 32 -7.06 -4.61 -0.78
C ILE A 32 -8.35 -3.90 -0.38
N LYS A 33 -8.40 -3.36 0.84
CA LYS A 33 -9.53 -2.56 1.34
C LYS A 33 -9.40 -1.10 0.99
N LYS A 34 -8.22 -0.55 1.19
CA LYS A 34 -7.97 0.88 1.08
C LYS A 34 -6.52 1.15 0.73
N ILE A 35 -6.32 2.15 -0.11
CA ILE A 35 -5.01 2.69 -0.43
C ILE A 35 -4.99 4.15 -0.01
N SER A 36 -3.97 4.56 0.74
CA SER A 36 -3.83 5.95 1.16
C SER A 36 -3.44 6.86 0.01
N LYS A 37 -3.64 8.16 0.20
CA LYS A 37 -2.98 9.16 -0.66
C LYS A 37 -1.46 8.97 -0.56
N PRO A 38 -0.74 9.17 -1.68
CA PRO A 38 0.70 9.06 -1.67
C PRO A 38 1.33 10.25 -0.95
N TYR A 39 2.39 10.00 -0.20
CA TYR A 39 3.18 11.03 0.45
C TYR A 39 4.65 10.87 0.11
N ARG A 40 5.39 11.99 0.06
CA ARG A 40 6.81 11.99 -0.25
C ARG A 40 7.62 11.60 0.99
N LYS A 41 8.62 10.74 0.80
CA LYS A 41 9.63 10.42 1.80
C LYS A 41 10.99 10.33 1.13
N GLY A 42 11.75 11.43 1.21
CA GLY A 42 13.02 11.59 0.52
C GLY A 42 12.85 11.53 -1.00
N LEU A 43 13.59 10.60 -1.61
CA LEU A 43 13.57 10.34 -3.06
C LEU A 43 12.39 9.48 -3.52
N TYR A 44 11.56 8.98 -2.60
CA TYR A 44 10.48 8.05 -2.89
C TYR A 44 9.12 8.62 -2.52
N LYS A 45 8.08 8.06 -3.12
CA LYS A 45 6.69 8.17 -2.65
C LYS A 45 6.34 6.91 -1.85
N ARG A 46 5.44 7.06 -0.89
CA ARG A 46 4.91 5.97 -0.08
C ARG A 46 3.40 5.97 -0.04
N ILE A 47 2.82 4.79 0.02
CA ILE A 47 1.40 4.57 0.30
C ILE A 47 1.25 3.49 1.38
N TYR A 48 0.18 3.63 2.16
CA TYR A 48 -0.31 2.57 3.03
C TYR A 48 -1.42 1.83 2.29
N ILE A 49 -1.38 0.51 2.37
CA ILE A 49 -2.36 -0.39 1.81
C ILE A 49 -2.94 -1.19 2.97
N ASP A 50 -4.22 -0.94 3.27
CA ASP A 50 -4.97 -1.74 4.23
C ASP A 50 -5.47 -2.99 3.50
N ILE A 51 -5.23 -4.17 4.08
CA ILE A 51 -5.62 -5.47 3.53
C ILE A 51 -6.49 -6.25 4.52
N ASP A 52 -7.22 -7.24 4.02
CA ASP A 52 -7.79 -8.30 4.87
C ASP A 52 -6.69 -9.12 5.55
#